data_AF-A0A7R9JG94-F1
#
_entry.id   AF-A0A7R9JG94-F1
#
_cell.length_a   1.000
_cell.length_b   1.000
_cell.length_c   1.000
_cell.angle_alpha   90.00
_cell.angle_beta   90.00
_cell.angle_gamma   90.00
#
_symmetry.space_group_name_H-M   'P 1'
#
loop_
_entity.id
_entity.type
_entity.pdbx_description
1 polymer ?
#
loop_
_entity_poly.entity_id
_entity_poly.type
_entity_poly.pdbx_seq_one_letter_code
_entity_poly.pdbx_strand_id
1 'polypeptide(L)'
;MLWLVRRLAAYDCTNTSPFALDPCMSRPAVNNFMSPELLGDLLYKNYILTIPTLLDMCLLYGRDCQSDVADIISAIFIVQPAYFDDLQATVAFIIKTLQFVEWKFGNSTDVVHHSDIIKLSSVNHRGALDVAQFRDLVIHVLDTAATLSIFLGISQPACEVFHHQLFELRSLRTNIVKTVERSGLVTELSIHRANDYPSNGLNRLLVKFYENTIPEMYRQLEKLVNKEETQPLYVDLKHKLDITRVEFLNTFRHILGHCLNCCIEDK
;
A
#
# COMPACT_ATOMS: atom_id res chain seq x y z
N MET A 1 -14.23 13.36 14.38
CA MET A 1 -12.96 12.60 14.46
C MET A 1 -12.05 13.07 15.58
N LEU A 2 -11.63 14.35 15.68
CA LEU A 2 -10.78 14.88 16.78
C LEU A 2 -11.17 14.46 18.22
N TRP A 3 -12.46 14.30 18.51
CA TRP A 3 -12.93 13.75 19.80
C TRP A 3 -12.61 12.25 19.98
N LEU A 4 -12.76 11.44 18.91
CA LEU A 4 -12.40 10.02 18.88
C LEU A 4 -10.88 9.86 19.02
N VAL A 5 -10.11 10.70 18.32
CA VAL A 5 -8.64 10.79 18.39
C VAL A 5 -8.15 11.06 19.81
N ARG A 6 -8.66 12.13 20.45
CA ARG A 6 -8.29 12.46 21.84
C ARG A 6 -8.68 11.39 22.85
N ARG A 7 -9.69 10.57 22.53
CA ARG A 7 -10.17 9.48 23.39
C ARG A 7 -9.38 8.19 23.20
N LEU A 8 -8.89 7.93 21.99
CA LEU A 8 -7.99 6.82 21.67
C LEU A 8 -6.56 7.12 22.18
N ALA A 9 -6.05 8.34 21.99
CA ALA A 9 -4.73 8.76 22.50
C ALA A 9 -4.65 8.82 24.04
N ALA A 10 -5.76 9.14 24.73
CA ALA A 10 -5.82 9.09 26.20
C ALA A 10 -5.72 7.67 26.78
N TYR A 11 -5.84 6.62 25.95
CA TYR A 11 -5.69 5.24 26.37
C TYR A 11 -4.20 4.86 26.54
N ASP A 12 -3.33 5.39 25.68
CA ASP A 12 -1.87 5.12 25.71
C ASP A 12 -1.18 5.80 26.90
N CYS A 13 -1.67 6.97 27.34
CA CYS A 13 -1.13 7.69 28.50
C CYS A 13 -1.38 7.03 29.87
N THR A 14 -2.10 5.90 29.94
CA THR A 14 -2.33 5.22 31.24
C THR A 14 -1.27 4.19 31.60
N ASN A 15 -0.31 3.89 30.71
CA ASN A 15 0.77 2.92 30.98
C ASN A 15 2.19 3.51 31.02
N THR A 16 2.43 4.77 30.68
CA THR A 16 3.78 5.37 30.76
C THR A 16 3.77 6.87 31.13
N SER A 17 4.05 7.14 32.42
CA SER A 17 4.64 8.37 32.98
C SER A 17 3.82 9.70 32.97
N PRO A 18 3.91 10.53 34.04
CA PRO A 18 3.03 11.67 34.29
C PRO A 18 3.72 13.00 34.01
N PHE A 19 3.81 13.46 32.76
CA PHE A 19 4.23 14.85 32.50
C PHE A 19 3.50 15.51 31.32
N ALA A 20 2.57 16.37 31.71
CA ALA A 20 2.20 17.68 31.13
C ALA A 20 1.70 17.77 29.67
N LEU A 21 0.39 18.04 29.54
CA LEU A 21 -0.14 19.11 28.70
C LEU A 21 -1.27 19.84 29.44
N ASP A 22 -1.19 21.18 29.45
CA ASP A 22 -1.95 22.14 30.26
C ASP A 22 -3.45 22.29 29.90
N PRO A 23 -4.27 22.90 30.78
CA PRO A 23 -5.71 22.69 30.88
C PRO A 23 -6.50 23.81 30.21
N CYS A 24 -6.82 23.68 28.93
CA CYS A 24 -7.85 24.53 28.34
C CYS A 24 -8.61 23.77 27.27
N MET A 25 -9.58 22.95 27.70
CA MET A 25 -10.84 22.61 27.02
C MET A 25 -11.54 21.52 27.85
N SER A 26 -12.54 21.95 28.62
CA SER A 26 -13.57 21.18 29.32
C SER A 26 -13.50 19.64 29.20
N ARG A 27 -13.14 18.99 30.32
CA ARG A 27 -13.31 17.55 30.59
C ARG A 27 -14.63 17.02 29.99
N PRO A 28 -14.63 16.00 29.11
CA PRO A 28 -15.82 15.18 28.97
C PRO A 28 -16.03 14.41 30.28
N ALA A 29 -17.26 14.45 30.78
CA ALA A 29 -17.67 14.03 32.12
C ALA A 29 -17.16 12.65 32.55
N VAL A 30 -16.86 12.55 33.84
CA VAL A 30 -16.16 11.48 34.57
C VAL A 30 -16.88 10.11 34.55
N ASN A 31 -18.04 9.93 33.92
CA ASN A 31 -18.85 8.71 34.08
C ASN A 31 -19.34 8.02 32.79
N ASN A 32 -18.95 8.44 31.58
CA ASN A 32 -19.39 7.79 30.33
C ASN A 32 -18.24 7.02 29.65
N PHE A 33 -17.53 6.18 30.40
CA PHE A 33 -16.53 5.29 29.83
C PHE A 33 -17.23 4.18 29.02
N MET A 34 -17.22 4.32 27.70
CA MET A 34 -17.51 3.22 26.79
C MET A 34 -16.31 2.28 26.84
N SER A 35 -16.55 0.97 27.04
CA SER A 35 -15.46 0.01 27.04
C SER A 35 -14.79 -0.05 25.65
N PRO A 36 -13.50 -0.40 25.55
CA PRO A 36 -12.81 -0.53 24.27
C PRO A 36 -13.54 -1.48 23.32
N GLU A 37 -14.05 -2.60 23.84
CA GLU A 37 -14.76 -3.60 23.05
C GLU A 37 -16.05 -3.02 22.46
N LEU A 38 -16.81 -2.26 23.25
CA LEU A 38 -18.02 -1.58 22.78
C LEU A 38 -17.70 -0.49 21.75
N LEU A 39 -16.58 0.22 21.91
CA LEU A 39 -16.11 1.21 20.94
C LEU A 39 -15.70 0.54 19.63
N GLY A 40 -14.91 -0.53 19.69
CA GLY A 40 -14.48 -1.30 18.53
C GLY A 40 -15.67 -1.90 17.76
N ASP A 41 -16.64 -2.45 18.49
CA ASP A 41 -17.89 -2.95 17.91
C ASP A 41 -18.69 -1.85 17.24
N LEU A 42 -18.81 -0.68 17.87
CA LEU A 42 -19.55 0.44 17.31
C LEU A 42 -18.90 0.97 16.03
N LEU A 43 -17.57 1.09 16.01
CA LEU A 43 -16.82 1.56 14.84
C LEU A 43 -16.92 0.57 13.67
N TYR A 44 -16.75 -0.72 13.96
CA TYR A 44 -16.68 -1.78 12.97
C TYR A 44 -18.05 -2.19 12.44
N LYS A 45 -18.97 -2.57 13.33
CA LYS A 45 -20.28 -3.14 12.95
C LYS A 45 -21.20 -2.11 12.28
N ASN A 46 -21.00 -0.82 12.55
CA ASN A 46 -21.79 0.26 11.92
C ASN A 46 -21.06 0.89 10.71
N TYR A 47 -19.94 0.33 10.24
CA TYR A 47 -19.16 0.84 9.11
C TYR A 47 -18.77 2.32 9.26
N ILE A 48 -18.59 2.79 10.49
CA ILE A 48 -18.17 4.18 10.74
C ILE A 48 -16.73 4.36 10.26
N LEU A 49 -15.91 3.33 10.45
CA LEU A 49 -14.56 3.24 9.91
C LEU A 49 -14.41 1.93 9.14
N THR A 50 -13.77 2.04 7.99
CA THR A 50 -13.41 0.93 7.11
C THR A 50 -11.95 1.10 6.67
N ILE A 51 -11.31 0.04 6.15
CA ILE A 51 -9.94 0.16 5.64
C ILE A 51 -9.80 1.28 4.59
N PRO A 52 -10.70 1.42 3.58
CA PRO A 52 -10.69 2.59 2.70
C PRO A 52 -10.68 3.94 3.44
N THR A 53 -11.50 4.08 4.49
CA THR A 53 -11.52 5.31 5.29
C THR A 53 -10.19 5.57 6.02
N LEU A 54 -9.50 4.52 6.48
CA LEU A 54 -8.17 4.64 7.09
C LEU A 54 -7.10 5.02 6.06
N LEU A 55 -7.18 4.46 4.85
CA LEU A 55 -6.32 4.84 3.73
C LEU A 55 -6.52 6.32 3.34
N ASP A 56 -7.77 6.76 3.22
CA ASP A 56 -8.10 8.17 2.94
C ASP A 56 -7.60 9.10 4.05
N MET A 57 -7.75 8.70 5.31
CA MET A 57 -7.26 9.46 6.45
C MET A 57 -5.74 9.66 6.40
N CYS A 58 -5.00 8.61 6.03
CA CYS A 58 -3.56 8.70 5.80
C CYS A 58 -3.23 9.63 4.64
N LEU A 59 -3.92 9.47 3.51
CA LEU A 59 -3.66 10.27 2.31
C LEU A 59 -3.90 11.77 2.56
N LEU A 60 -4.94 12.11 3.32
CA LEU A 60 -5.36 13.50 3.59
C LEU A 60 -4.57 14.17 4.71
N TYR A 61 -4.29 13.46 5.81
CA TYR A 61 -3.72 14.06 7.03
C TYR A 61 -2.33 13.52 7.39
N GLY A 62 -1.89 12.44 6.75
CA GLY A 62 -0.68 11.71 7.12
C GLY A 62 0.63 12.46 6.87
N ARG A 63 0.63 13.48 6.01
CA ARG A 63 1.81 14.32 5.76
C ARG A 63 1.99 15.41 6.82
N ASP A 64 0.90 16.06 7.23
CA ASP A 64 0.94 17.21 8.12
C ASP A 64 0.81 16.81 9.60
N CYS A 65 0.09 15.73 9.89
CA CYS A 65 -0.22 15.26 11.24
C CYS A 65 0.18 13.78 11.43
N GLN A 66 1.36 13.40 10.95
CA GLN A 66 1.78 11.99 10.88
C GLN A 66 1.68 11.25 12.24
N SER A 67 2.17 11.88 13.32
CA SER A 67 2.15 11.27 14.66
C SER A 67 0.73 11.02 15.15
N ASP A 68 -0.15 12.04 15.07
CA ASP A 68 -1.53 11.91 15.50
C ASP A 68 -2.26 10.83 14.69
N VAL A 69 -2.06 10.80 13.36
CA VAL A 69 -2.66 9.78 12.48
C VAL A 69 -2.15 8.38 12.83
N ALA A 70 -0.86 8.21 13.12
CA ALA A 70 -0.28 6.94 13.52
C ALA A 70 -0.91 6.42 14.83
N ASP A 71 -1.03 7.29 15.85
CA ASP A 71 -1.62 6.94 17.15
C ASP A 71 -3.08 6.49 16.99
N ILE A 72 -3.84 7.20 16.15
CA ILE A 72 -5.24 6.86 15.86
C ILE A 72 -5.35 5.49 15.20
N ILE A 73 -4.53 5.24 14.17
CA ILE A 73 -4.56 3.99 13.42
C ILE A 73 -4.15 2.82 14.30
N SER A 74 -3.06 2.99 15.08
CA SER A 74 -2.60 2.00 16.05
C SER A 74 -3.71 1.65 17.04
N ALA A 75 -4.35 2.67 17.62
CA ALA A 75 -5.44 2.46 18.57
C ALA A 75 -6.66 1.76 17.93
N ILE A 76 -7.00 2.05 16.68
CA ILE A 76 -8.09 1.38 15.96
C ILE A 76 -7.79 -0.11 15.78
N PHE A 77 -6.58 -0.46 15.35
CA PHE A 77 -6.17 -1.86 15.17
C PHE A 77 -6.11 -2.63 16.50
N ILE A 78 -5.72 -1.98 17.59
CA ILE A 78 -5.72 -2.57 18.94
C ILE A 78 -7.15 -2.79 19.45
N VAL A 79 -8.01 -1.78 19.32
CA VAL A 79 -9.40 -1.81 19.80
C VAL A 79 -10.25 -2.79 19.00
N GLN A 80 -9.98 -2.94 17.70
CA GLN A 80 -10.69 -3.87 16.83
C GLN A 80 -9.71 -4.61 15.89
N PRO A 81 -9.27 -5.81 16.27
CA PRO A 81 -8.37 -6.62 15.45
C PRO A 81 -8.98 -7.09 14.12
N ALA A 82 -10.32 -7.13 13.98
CA ALA A 82 -10.96 -7.55 12.72
C ALA A 82 -10.59 -6.67 11.52
N TYR A 83 -10.11 -5.44 11.75
CA TYR A 83 -9.55 -4.60 10.68
C TYR A 83 -8.31 -5.22 10.02
N PHE A 84 -7.55 -6.11 10.69
CA PHE A 84 -6.44 -6.81 10.05
C PHE A 84 -6.90 -7.80 8.98
N ASP A 85 -8.02 -8.50 9.20
CA ASP A 85 -8.61 -9.40 8.22
C ASP A 85 -9.11 -8.61 7.00
N ASP A 86 -9.77 -7.48 7.23
CA ASP A 86 -10.20 -6.58 6.16
C ASP A 86 -9.03 -5.96 5.42
N LEU A 87 -7.93 -5.66 6.12
CA LEU A 87 -6.70 -5.17 5.51
C LEU A 87 -6.11 -6.27 4.61
N GLN A 88 -6.05 -7.52 5.07
CA GLN A 88 -5.59 -8.65 4.28
C GLN A 88 -6.42 -8.82 2.99
N ALA A 89 -7.75 -8.70 3.08
CA ALA A 89 -8.63 -8.72 1.92
C ALA A 89 -8.36 -7.52 0.97
N THR A 90 -8.10 -6.34 1.54
CA THR A 90 -7.76 -5.12 0.79
C THR A 90 -6.45 -5.28 0.03
N VAL A 91 -5.40 -5.84 0.64
CA VAL A 91 -4.12 -6.09 -0.05
C VAL A 91 -4.32 -7.06 -1.23
N ALA A 92 -5.12 -8.12 -1.04
CA ALA A 92 -5.44 -9.05 -2.12
C ALA A 92 -6.20 -8.38 -3.27
N PHE A 93 -7.07 -7.41 -2.97
CA PHE A 93 -7.74 -6.58 -3.98
C PHE A 93 -6.75 -5.66 -4.71
N ILE A 94 -5.87 -4.96 -3.99
CA ILE A 94 -4.83 -4.10 -4.58
C ILE A 94 -3.93 -4.89 -5.53
N ILE A 95 -3.55 -6.11 -5.13
CA ILE A 95 -2.78 -7.03 -5.98
C ILE A 95 -3.49 -7.29 -7.31
N LYS A 96 -4.78 -7.64 -7.26
CA LYS A 96 -5.59 -7.88 -8.47
C LYS A 96 -5.72 -6.63 -9.34
N THR A 97 -5.85 -5.46 -8.71
CA THR A 97 -5.93 -4.17 -9.41
C THR A 97 -4.64 -3.87 -10.18
N LEU A 98 -3.47 -4.02 -9.55
CA LEU A 98 -2.19 -3.83 -10.24
C LEU A 98 -1.96 -4.88 -11.33
N GLN A 99 -2.37 -6.13 -11.12
CA GLN A 99 -2.33 -7.18 -12.16
C GLN A 99 -3.24 -6.85 -13.35
N PHE A 100 -4.40 -6.26 -13.12
CA PHE A 100 -5.29 -5.81 -14.19
C PHE A 100 -4.64 -4.71 -15.03
N VAL A 101 -3.97 -3.75 -14.38
CA VAL A 101 -3.20 -2.71 -15.08
C VAL A 101 -2.06 -3.35 -15.88
N GLU A 102 -1.28 -4.25 -15.27
CA GLU A 102 -0.22 -4.99 -15.97
C GLU A 102 -0.76 -5.72 -17.20
N TRP A 103 -1.90 -6.40 -17.09
CA TRP A 103 -2.55 -7.10 -18.19
C TRP A 103 -2.99 -6.16 -19.32
N LYS A 104 -3.46 -4.94 -19.00
CA LYS A 104 -3.80 -3.92 -20.01
C LYS A 104 -2.58 -3.50 -20.84
N PHE A 105 -1.42 -3.34 -20.21
CA PHE A 105 -0.19 -2.95 -20.91
C PHE A 105 0.51 -4.13 -21.60
N GLY A 106 0.52 -5.33 -21.00
CA GLY A 106 1.14 -6.53 -21.57
C GLY A 106 0.46 -7.06 -22.85
N ASN A 107 -0.83 -6.76 -23.05
CA ASN A 107 -1.54 -7.09 -24.30
C ASN A 107 -1.50 -5.95 -25.33
N SER A 108 -0.93 -4.79 -25.00
CA SER A 108 -0.82 -3.64 -25.92
C SER A 108 0.42 -3.71 -26.81
N THR A 109 1.28 -4.72 -26.64
CA THR A 109 2.57 -4.90 -27.33
C THR A 109 2.56 -5.91 -28.47
N ASP A 110 1.44 -6.54 -28.81
CA ASP A 110 1.36 -7.38 -30.02
C ASP A 110 1.30 -6.49 -31.27
N VAL A 111 2.45 -6.40 -31.93
CA VAL A 111 2.59 -5.93 -33.31
C VAL A 111 1.62 -6.74 -34.18
N VAL A 112 0.75 -6.03 -34.90
CA VAL A 112 -0.13 -6.58 -35.93
C VAL A 112 0.73 -7.30 -36.98
N HIS A 113 0.91 -8.61 -36.82
CA HIS A 113 1.24 -9.48 -37.93
C HIS A 113 -0.07 -9.94 -38.57
N HIS A 114 -0.30 -9.42 -39.77
CA HIS A 114 -1.36 -9.81 -40.67
C HIS A 114 -1.24 -11.30 -41.00
N SER A 115 -2.03 -12.13 -40.32
CA SER A 115 -2.72 -13.32 -40.83
C SER A 115 -3.07 -14.20 -39.64
N ASP A 116 -4.33 -14.19 -39.23
CA ASP A 116 -5.09 -15.43 -39.02
C ASP A 116 -6.51 -15.09 -38.55
N ILE A 117 -7.47 -15.82 -39.12
CA ILE A 117 -8.90 -15.64 -38.93
C ILE A 117 -9.27 -16.18 -37.54
N ILE A 118 -9.62 -15.28 -36.61
CA ILE A 118 -10.07 -15.65 -35.26
C ILE A 118 -11.59 -15.74 -35.19
N LYS A 119 -12.07 -16.87 -34.67
CA LYS A 119 -13.49 -17.19 -34.43
C LYS A 119 -14.18 -16.18 -33.50
N LEU A 120 -15.39 -15.83 -33.93
CA LEU A 120 -16.32 -14.87 -33.38
C LEU A 120 -17.13 -15.46 -32.20
N SER A 121 -16.58 -15.45 -30.98
CA SER A 121 -17.42 -15.73 -29.78
C SER A 121 -17.00 -15.02 -28.48
N SER A 122 -16.12 -14.02 -28.52
CA SER A 122 -16.11 -12.97 -27.48
C SER A 122 -15.56 -11.67 -28.06
N VAL A 123 -16.45 -10.71 -28.24
CA VAL A 123 -16.22 -9.46 -28.97
C VAL A 123 -15.44 -8.46 -28.08
N ASN A 124 -14.25 -8.11 -28.55
CA ASN A 124 -13.54 -6.82 -28.51
C ASN A 124 -13.37 -6.04 -27.19
N HIS A 125 -12.18 -6.17 -26.57
CA HIS A 125 -11.38 -5.02 -26.09
C HIS A 125 -9.87 -5.21 -26.35
N ARG A 126 -9.48 -5.86 -27.46
CA ARG A 126 -8.09 -5.97 -27.93
C ARG A 126 -7.70 -4.77 -28.82
N GLY A 127 -8.08 -3.56 -28.40
CA GLY A 127 -7.76 -2.31 -29.09
C GLY A 127 -6.60 -1.61 -28.40
N ALA A 128 -5.79 -0.87 -29.16
CA ALA A 128 -4.82 0.06 -28.61
C ALA A 128 -5.51 0.97 -27.57
N LEU A 129 -4.89 1.15 -26.41
CA LEU A 129 -5.39 2.05 -25.37
C LEU A 129 -5.58 3.45 -25.96
N ASP A 130 -6.79 4.00 -25.84
CA ASP A 130 -7.01 5.40 -26.20
C ASP A 130 -6.36 6.34 -25.16
N VAL A 131 -6.23 7.61 -25.52
CA VAL A 131 -5.54 8.61 -24.69
C VAL A 131 -6.23 8.84 -23.33
N ALA A 132 -7.56 8.76 -23.30
CA ALA A 132 -8.34 8.95 -22.07
C ALA A 132 -8.16 7.76 -21.13
N GLN A 133 -8.27 6.53 -21.65
CA GLN A 133 -8.02 5.29 -20.90
C GLN A 133 -6.59 5.24 -20.37
N PHE A 134 -5.61 5.67 -21.17
CA PHE A 134 -4.22 5.73 -20.70
C PHE A 134 -4.06 6.74 -19.56
N ARG A 135 -4.64 7.94 -19.69
CA ARG A 135 -4.65 8.96 -18.63
C ARG A 135 -5.28 8.42 -17.34
N ASP A 136 -6.42 7.76 -17.44
CA ASP A 136 -7.14 7.24 -16.27
C ASP A 136 -6.32 6.15 -15.58
N LEU A 137 -5.65 5.28 -16.34
CA LEU A 137 -4.74 4.27 -15.79
C LEU A 137 -3.54 4.91 -15.09
N VAL A 138 -2.91 5.95 -15.67
CA VAL A 138 -1.79 6.65 -15.03
C VAL A 138 -2.23 7.26 -13.69
N ILE A 139 -3.38 7.95 -13.68
CA ILE A 139 -3.92 8.58 -12.46
C ILE A 139 -4.24 7.51 -11.41
N HIS A 140 -4.87 6.42 -11.82
CA HIS A 140 -5.23 5.33 -10.92
C HIS A 140 -4.01 4.64 -10.29
N VAL A 141 -2.97 4.39 -11.08
CA VAL A 141 -1.72 3.79 -10.57
C VAL A 141 -1.00 4.76 -9.64
N LEU A 142 -0.97 6.06 -9.95
CA LEU A 142 -0.42 7.09 -9.07
C LEU A 142 -1.17 7.13 -7.73
N ASP A 143 -2.50 7.19 -7.77
CA ASP A 143 -3.35 7.24 -6.59
C ASP A 143 -3.12 6.01 -5.69
N THR A 144 -3.06 4.83 -6.30
CA THR A 144 -2.74 3.58 -5.59
C THR A 144 -1.35 3.64 -4.96
N ALA A 145 -0.32 4.06 -5.71
CA ALA A 145 1.06 4.13 -5.21
C ALA A 145 1.23 5.15 -4.08
N ALA A 146 0.64 6.34 -4.21
CA ALA A 146 0.71 7.40 -3.21
C ALA A 146 -0.01 6.99 -1.92
N THR A 147 -1.20 6.40 -2.03
CA THR A 147 -1.98 5.91 -0.90
C THR A 147 -1.21 4.82 -0.13
N LEU A 148 -0.64 3.85 -0.85
CA LEU A 148 0.18 2.79 -0.25
C LEU A 148 1.42 3.34 0.44
N SER A 149 2.16 4.22 -0.23
CA SER A 149 3.39 4.82 0.29
C SER A 149 3.15 5.52 1.64
N ILE A 150 2.12 6.38 1.70
CA ILE A 150 1.80 7.14 2.92
C ILE A 150 1.25 6.21 4.01
N PHE A 151 0.30 5.33 3.68
CA PHE A 151 -0.30 4.43 4.66
C PHE A 151 0.75 3.53 5.33
N LEU A 152 1.67 2.95 4.56
CA LEU A 152 2.73 2.07 5.07
C LEU A 152 3.86 2.83 5.74
N GLY A 153 4.03 4.12 5.44
CA GLY A 153 4.92 5.01 6.19
C GLY A 153 4.37 5.40 7.57
N ILE A 154 3.05 5.22 7.79
CA ILE A 154 2.37 5.56 9.04
C ILE A 154 2.08 4.31 9.89
N SER A 155 1.62 3.24 9.25
CA SER A 155 1.18 2.02 9.93
C SER A 155 2.21 0.90 9.77
N GLN A 156 3.07 0.73 10.77
CA GLN A 156 4.02 -0.39 10.83
C GLN A 156 3.33 -1.77 10.84
N PRO A 157 2.22 -2.00 11.58
CA PRO A 157 1.52 -3.30 11.54
C PRO A 157 1.00 -3.64 10.14
N ALA A 158 0.65 -2.64 9.32
CA ALA A 158 0.25 -2.89 7.94
C ALA A 158 1.41 -3.42 7.09
N CYS A 159 2.66 -2.97 7.32
CA CYS A 159 3.82 -3.51 6.63
C CYS A 159 3.96 -5.03 6.80
N GLU A 160 3.61 -5.57 7.96
CA GLU A 160 3.62 -7.01 8.22
C GLU A 160 2.60 -7.75 7.34
N VAL A 161 1.38 -7.22 7.23
CA VAL A 161 0.32 -7.80 6.39
C VAL A 161 0.74 -7.81 4.93
N PHE A 162 1.31 -6.70 4.43
CA PHE A 162 1.82 -6.61 3.05
C PHE A 162 2.97 -7.58 2.80
N HIS A 163 3.88 -7.72 3.75
CA HIS A 163 4.99 -8.68 3.68
C HIS A 163 4.52 -10.13 3.68
N HIS A 164 3.54 -10.47 4.52
CA HIS A 164 2.95 -11.82 4.56
C HIS A 164 2.29 -12.21 3.24
N GLN A 165 1.72 -11.24 2.51
CA GLN A 165 1.20 -11.46 1.16
C GLN A 165 2.27 -11.40 0.05
N LEU A 166 3.55 -11.30 0.43
CA LEU A 166 4.70 -11.30 -0.47
C LEU A 166 4.64 -10.15 -1.51
N PHE A 167 4.13 -8.99 -1.11
CA PHE A 167 3.99 -7.82 -1.99
C PHE A 167 5.34 -7.32 -2.54
N GLU A 168 6.41 -7.33 -1.72
CA GLU A 168 7.77 -6.82 -2.03
C GLU A 168 8.65 -7.73 -2.91
N LEU A 169 8.48 -9.05 -2.79
CA LEU A 169 9.36 -10.09 -3.33
C LEU A 169 10.72 -10.36 -2.60
N ARG A 170 10.99 -11.67 -2.53
CA ARG A 170 12.05 -12.49 -1.91
C ARG A 170 13.49 -12.35 -2.44
N SER A 171 13.76 -11.63 -3.53
CA SER A 171 15.13 -11.55 -4.10
C SER A 171 16.06 -10.78 -3.17
N LEU A 172 15.56 -9.69 -2.57
CA LEU A 172 16.29 -8.96 -1.56
C LEU A 172 16.26 -9.67 -0.21
N ARG A 173 15.19 -10.37 0.20
CA ARG A 173 15.23 -11.17 1.44
C ARG A 173 16.32 -12.24 1.40
N THR A 174 16.46 -12.99 0.32
CA THR A 174 17.51 -14.03 0.21
C THR A 174 18.92 -13.42 0.17
N ASN A 175 19.09 -12.28 -0.52
CA ASN A 175 20.40 -11.63 -0.62
C ASN A 175 20.78 -10.86 0.66
N ILE A 176 19.82 -10.20 1.31
CA ILE A 176 19.99 -9.52 2.60
C ILE A 176 20.22 -10.58 3.68
N VAL A 177 19.44 -11.65 3.77
CA VAL A 177 19.67 -12.76 4.72
C VAL A 177 21.06 -13.35 4.48
N LYS A 178 21.46 -13.64 3.24
CA LYS A 178 22.83 -14.12 2.93
C LYS A 178 23.91 -13.10 3.25
N THR A 179 23.62 -11.81 3.18
CA THR A 179 24.58 -10.73 3.48
C THR A 179 24.69 -10.52 5.00
N VAL A 180 23.59 -10.65 5.72
CA VAL A 180 23.51 -10.61 7.20
C VAL A 180 24.11 -11.88 7.81
N GLU A 181 23.91 -13.05 7.21
CA GLU A 181 24.59 -14.32 7.54
C GLU A 181 26.11 -14.17 7.38
N ARG A 182 26.58 -13.56 6.29
CA ARG A 182 28.01 -13.23 6.09
C ARG A 182 28.55 -12.21 7.09
N SER A 183 27.68 -11.43 7.72
CA SER A 183 28.03 -10.42 8.72
C SER A 183 28.04 -10.98 10.16
N GLY A 184 27.79 -12.29 10.34
CA GLY A 184 27.90 -12.98 11.65
C GLY A 184 26.82 -12.61 12.66
N LEU A 185 25.69 -12.07 12.21
CA LEU A 185 24.72 -11.34 13.03
C LEU A 185 23.29 -11.90 12.85
N VAL A 186 23.02 -13.19 13.14
CA VAL A 186 21.79 -13.79 13.76
C VAL A 186 21.82 -15.34 13.66
N THR A 187 21.34 -15.95 14.75
CA THR A 187 21.10 -17.36 15.09
C THR A 187 19.91 -18.02 14.37
N GLU A 188 19.93 -19.34 14.27
CA GLU A 188 19.15 -20.28 13.44
C GLU A 188 17.58 -20.26 13.50
N LEU A 189 16.93 -19.30 14.16
CA LEU A 189 15.50 -19.40 14.49
C LEU A 189 14.50 -19.01 13.39
N SER A 190 14.94 -18.46 12.25
CA SER A 190 14.02 -17.98 11.20
C SER A 190 13.95 -18.85 9.93
N ILE A 191 14.80 -19.87 9.81
CA ILE A 191 14.92 -20.66 8.55
C ILE A 191 13.80 -21.71 8.44
N HIS A 192 13.29 -22.23 9.56
CA HIS A 192 12.32 -23.34 9.54
C HIS A 192 10.90 -22.97 9.04
N ARG A 193 10.52 -21.69 9.00
CA ARG A 193 9.22 -21.24 8.44
C ARG A 193 9.27 -20.92 6.93
N ALA A 194 10.44 -20.97 6.29
CA ALA A 194 10.61 -20.58 4.89
C ALA A 194 10.26 -21.68 3.87
N ASN A 195 10.09 -22.92 4.32
CA ASN A 195 9.93 -24.11 3.45
C ASN A 195 8.49 -24.54 3.16
N ASP A 196 7.47 -23.94 3.79
CA ASP A 196 6.06 -24.35 3.61
C ASP A 196 5.27 -23.51 2.59
N TYR A 197 5.88 -22.57 1.87
CA TYR A 197 5.17 -21.79 0.86
C TYR A 197 5.35 -22.37 -0.54
N PRO A 198 4.26 -22.80 -1.22
CA PRO A 198 4.34 -23.50 -2.50
C PRO A 198 5.02 -22.64 -3.56
N SER A 199 6.01 -23.25 -4.20
CA SER A 199 6.85 -22.72 -5.28
C SER A 199 6.11 -22.59 -6.61
N ASN A 200 4.99 -21.85 -6.63
CA ASN A 200 4.20 -21.65 -7.85
C ASN A 200 4.06 -20.15 -8.15
N GLY A 201 5.01 -19.56 -8.88
CA GLY A 201 4.84 -18.44 -9.82
C GLY A 201 4.21 -17.10 -9.38
N LEU A 202 3.60 -17.02 -8.20
CA LEU A 202 2.87 -15.86 -7.70
C LEU A 202 3.69 -15.12 -6.64
N ASN A 203 3.52 -13.81 -6.62
CA ASN A 203 4.06 -12.84 -5.67
C ASN A 203 5.48 -12.34 -6.01
N ARG A 204 5.53 -11.74 -7.22
CA ARG A 204 6.55 -10.80 -7.70
C ARG A 204 5.98 -9.45 -8.06
N LEU A 205 4.82 -9.08 -7.50
CA LEU A 205 3.98 -8.08 -8.13
C LEU A 205 4.63 -6.70 -8.21
N LEU A 206 5.07 -6.12 -7.08
CA LEU A 206 5.55 -4.74 -7.07
C LEU A 206 6.80 -4.57 -7.94
N VAL A 207 7.78 -5.47 -7.80
CA VAL A 207 9.01 -5.49 -8.61
C VAL A 207 8.69 -5.72 -10.07
N LYS A 208 7.86 -6.71 -10.41
CA LYS A 208 7.47 -7.02 -11.80
C LYS A 208 6.72 -5.86 -12.44
N PHE A 209 5.83 -5.22 -11.70
CA PHE A 209 5.09 -4.05 -12.15
C PHE A 209 6.02 -2.88 -12.42
N TYR A 210 6.97 -2.62 -11.51
CA TYR A 210 7.97 -1.56 -11.67
C TYR A 210 8.95 -1.83 -12.83
N GLU A 211 9.39 -3.07 -13.01
CA GLU A 211 10.36 -3.44 -14.05
C GLU A 211 9.74 -3.56 -15.45
N ASN A 212 8.48 -3.97 -15.55
CA ASN A 212 7.85 -4.25 -16.84
C ASN A 212 6.75 -3.25 -17.21
N THR A 213 5.79 -3.01 -16.30
CA THR A 213 4.61 -2.19 -16.59
C THR A 213 4.96 -0.71 -16.67
N ILE A 214 5.72 -0.19 -15.71
CA ILE A 214 6.09 1.23 -15.69
C ILE A 214 6.83 1.65 -16.98
N PRO A 215 7.88 0.95 -17.45
CA PRO A 215 8.52 1.28 -18.73
C PRO A 215 7.55 1.23 -19.92
N GLU A 216 6.63 0.27 -19.96
CA GLU A 216 5.62 0.21 -21.01
C GLU A 216 4.67 1.41 -20.97
N MET A 217 4.28 1.88 -19.78
CA MET A 217 3.52 3.12 -19.63
C MET A 217 4.27 4.32 -20.22
N TYR A 218 5.59 4.43 -20.02
CA TYR A 218 6.41 5.47 -20.68
C TYR A 218 6.44 5.33 -22.20
N ARG A 219 6.54 4.10 -22.74
CA ARG A 219 6.48 3.89 -24.20
C ARG A 219 5.15 4.31 -24.80
N GLN A 220 4.04 4.07 -24.10
CA GLN A 220 2.71 4.53 -24.54
C GLN A 220 2.60 6.06 -24.45
N LEU A 221 3.17 6.67 -23.41
CA LEU A 221 3.24 8.11 -23.25
C LEU A 221 4.07 8.80 -24.36
N GLU A 222 5.18 8.20 -24.80
CA GLU A 222 6.02 8.73 -25.88
C GLU A 222 5.26 8.88 -27.21
N LYS A 223 4.24 8.05 -27.46
CA LYS A 223 3.37 8.17 -28.64
C LYS A 223 2.58 9.49 -28.67
N LEU A 224 2.42 10.15 -27.53
CA LEU A 224 1.71 11.44 -27.39
C LEU A 224 2.61 12.65 -27.66
N VAL A 225 3.93 12.48 -27.78
CA VAL A 225 4.88 13.60 -27.98
C VAL A 225 4.69 14.29 -29.34
N ASN A 226 4.28 13.53 -30.36
CA ASN A 226 4.30 13.98 -31.75
C ASN A 226 3.08 14.82 -32.18
N LYS A 227 2.17 15.17 -31.27
CA LYS A 227 0.98 15.99 -31.59
C LYS A 227 0.98 17.25 -30.73
N GLU A 228 0.97 18.43 -31.36
CA GLU A 228 1.00 19.73 -30.66
C GLU A 228 -0.16 19.89 -29.66
N GLU A 229 -1.35 19.36 -29.98
CA GLU A 229 -2.50 19.39 -29.07
C GLU A 229 -2.32 18.55 -27.80
N THR A 230 -1.46 17.51 -27.81
CA THR A 230 -1.27 16.61 -26.66
C THR A 230 -0.02 16.94 -25.83
N GLN A 231 0.74 17.97 -26.17
CA GLN A 231 1.94 18.40 -25.44
C GLN A 231 1.68 18.70 -23.95
N PRO A 232 0.68 19.52 -23.57
CA PRO A 232 0.38 19.78 -22.16
C PRO A 232 0.02 18.51 -21.38
N LEU A 233 -0.73 17.61 -22.03
CA LEU A 233 -1.12 16.33 -21.45
C LEU A 233 0.08 15.39 -21.27
N TYR A 234 1.01 15.37 -22.24
CA TYR A 234 2.24 14.60 -22.14
C TYR A 234 3.06 15.02 -20.91
N VAL A 235 3.27 16.32 -20.71
CA VAL A 235 4.05 16.85 -19.58
C VAL A 235 3.40 16.47 -18.24
N ASP A 236 2.08 16.66 -18.11
CA ASP A 236 1.31 16.30 -16.91
C ASP A 236 1.38 14.80 -16.60
N LEU A 237 1.13 13.94 -17.60
CA LEU A 237 1.19 12.49 -17.41
C LEU A 237 2.61 11.99 -17.14
N LYS A 238 3.63 12.58 -17.76
CA LYS A 238 5.03 12.26 -17.47
C LYS A 238 5.36 12.57 -16.01
N HIS A 239 5.00 13.76 -15.55
CA HIS A 239 5.23 14.17 -14.17
C HIS A 239 4.55 13.21 -13.18
N LYS A 240 3.30 12.82 -13.46
CA LYS A 240 2.56 11.84 -12.65
C LYS A 240 3.26 10.48 -12.61
N LEU A 241 3.71 9.95 -13.75
CA LEU A 241 4.47 8.69 -13.79
C LEU A 241 5.80 8.78 -13.03
N ASP A 242 6.49 9.92 -13.11
CA ASP A 242 7.73 10.15 -12.37
C ASP A 242 7.46 10.09 -10.85
N ILE A 243 6.37 10.69 -10.37
CA ILE A 243 5.92 10.57 -8.97
C ILE A 243 5.55 9.12 -8.63
N THR A 244 4.77 8.45 -9.46
CA THR A 244 4.35 7.05 -9.27
C THR A 244 5.56 6.14 -9.00
N ARG A 245 6.66 6.33 -9.73
CA ARG A 245 7.90 5.57 -9.52
C ARG A 245 8.47 5.77 -8.13
N VAL A 246 8.53 7.01 -7.66
CA VAL A 246 9.06 7.35 -6.34
C VAL A 246 8.19 6.74 -5.25
N GLU A 247 6.87 6.84 -5.38
CA GLU A 247 5.94 6.30 -4.37
C GLU A 247 5.97 4.77 -4.29
N PHE A 248 6.13 4.06 -5.42
CA PHE A 248 6.35 2.61 -5.39
C PHE A 248 7.67 2.22 -4.72
N LEU A 249 8.74 2.99 -4.95
CA LEU A 249 10.01 2.76 -4.26
C LEU A 249 9.90 3.03 -2.75
N ASN A 250 9.12 4.03 -2.34
CA ASN A 250 8.88 4.32 -0.93
C ASN A 250 8.07 3.22 -0.27
N THR A 251 6.99 2.76 -0.92
CA THR A 251 6.21 1.59 -0.52
C THR A 251 7.12 0.41 -0.23
N PHE A 252 7.99 0.07 -1.19
CA PHE A 252 8.97 -1.01 -1.05
C PHE A 252 9.94 -0.81 0.13
N ARG A 253 10.43 0.42 0.33
CA ARG A 253 11.33 0.76 1.43
C ARG A 253 10.67 0.64 2.79
N HIS A 254 9.41 1.06 2.94
CA HIS A 254 8.70 0.96 4.21
C HIS A 254 8.57 -0.51 4.64
N ILE A 255 8.18 -1.39 3.72
CA ILE A 255 7.95 -2.79 4.06
C ILE A 255 9.26 -3.52 4.34
N LEU A 256 10.31 -3.29 3.54
CA LEU A 256 11.64 -3.83 3.82
C LEU A 256 12.25 -3.27 5.10
N GLY A 257 12.10 -1.98 5.34
CA GLY A 257 12.61 -1.30 6.54
C GLY A 257 11.98 -1.89 7.80
N HIS A 258 10.67 -2.11 7.80
CA HIS A 258 9.97 -2.80 8.88
C HIS A 258 10.55 -4.19 9.14
N CYS A 259 10.69 -4.99 8.07
CA CYS A 259 11.24 -6.35 8.17
C CYS A 259 12.67 -6.37 8.74
N LEU A 260 13.52 -5.41 8.36
CA LEU A 260 14.88 -5.29 8.86
C LEU A 260 14.91 -4.90 10.34
N ASN A 261 14.07 -3.95 10.75
CA ASN A 261 13.97 -3.52 12.14
C ASN A 261 13.56 -4.68 13.06
N CYS A 262 12.56 -5.48 12.66
CA CYS A 262 12.17 -6.67 13.41
C CYS A 262 13.35 -7.65 13.60
N CYS A 263 14.18 -7.87 12.57
CA CYS A 263 15.35 -8.75 12.67
C CYS A 263 16.48 -8.19 13.55
N ILE A 264 16.55 -6.87 13.74
CA ILE A 264 17.57 -6.22 14.57
C ILE A 264 17.16 -6.23 16.04
N GLU A 265 15.88 -6.00 16.33
CA GLU A 265 15.32 -5.95 17.70
C GLU A 265 15.23 -7.33 18.37
N ASP A 266 15.25 -8.42 17.60
CA ASP A 266 15.33 -9.80 18.11
C ASP A 266 16.73 -10.20 18.67
N LYS A 267 17.64 -9.24 18.93
CA LYS A 267 18.97 -9.44 19.53
C LYS A 267 19.09 -8.82 20.92
#